data_AF-R2QAI3-F1
#
_entry.id   AF-R2QAI3-F1
#
_cell.length_a   1.000
_cell.length_b   1.000
_cell.length_c   1.000
_cell.angle_alpha   90.00
_cell.angle_beta   90.00
_cell.angle_gamma   90.00
#
_symmetry.space_group_name_H-M   'P 1'
#
loop_
_entity.id
_entity.type
_entity.pdbx_description
1 polymer ?
#
loop_
_entity_poly.entity_id
_entity_poly.type
_entity_poly.pdbx_seq_one_letter_code
_entity_poly.pdbx_strand_id
1 'polypeptide(L)'
;MKIEDFNEIDRLTIPNYELRMKAYQLKQLDRQYEIHLQAWATVMAGQTRKGKPVFRTFDKFFDYRKAEERLLGRQKHTSPDKEKLQNWIANFNS
;
A
#
# COMPACT_ATOMS: atom_id res chain seq x y z
N MET A 1 13.17 -11.48 10.84
CA MET A 1 12.43 -12.36 11.75
C MET A 1 11.94 -13.51 10.89
N LYS A 2 12.60 -14.65 10.99
CA LYS A 2 12.17 -15.89 10.36
C LYS A 2 11.22 -16.53 11.35
N ILE A 3 9.92 -16.55 11.04
CA ILE A 3 8.95 -17.31 11.83
C ILE A 3 9.08 -18.76 11.36
N GLU A 4 10.15 -19.42 11.78
CA GLU A 4 10.45 -20.81 11.42
C GLU A 4 10.09 -21.79 12.53
N ASP A 5 9.87 -21.30 13.76
CA ASP A 5 9.56 -22.14 14.90
C ASP A 5 8.12 -21.91 15.39
N PHE A 6 7.23 -22.86 15.08
CA PHE A 6 5.87 -22.88 15.60
C PHE A 6 5.84 -22.92 17.15
N ASN A 7 6.89 -23.45 17.80
CA ASN A 7 6.98 -23.45 19.26
C ASN A 7 7.23 -22.04 19.86
N GLU A 8 7.71 -21.07 19.08
CA GLU A 8 7.74 -19.67 19.51
C GLU A 8 6.34 -19.04 19.50
N ILE A 9 5.50 -19.44 18.54
CA ILE A 9 4.09 -18.99 18.43
C ILE A 9 3.28 -19.53 19.60
N ASP A 10 3.42 -20.81 19.93
CA ASP A 10 2.69 -21.48 21.01
C ASP A 10 3.04 -20.94 22.42
N ARG A 11 4.21 -20.29 22.57
CA ARG A 11 4.67 -19.68 23.83
C ARG A 11 4.35 -18.19 23.95
N LEU A 12 3.79 -17.56 22.92
CA LEU A 12 3.44 -16.14 22.92
C LEU A 12 2.02 -15.91 23.43
N THR A 13 1.84 -14.96 24.34
CA THR A 13 0.52 -14.38 24.60
C THR A 13 0.02 -13.65 23.34
N ILE A 14 -1.28 -13.76 23.04
CA ILE A 14 -1.93 -13.15 21.85
C ILE A 14 -1.45 -11.72 21.53
N PRO A 15 -1.33 -10.78 22.50
CA PRO A 15 -0.87 -9.41 22.20
C PRO A 15 0.57 -9.34 21.69
N ASN A 16 1.47 -10.19 22.20
CA ASN A 16 2.87 -10.22 21.79
C ASN A 16 3.01 -10.78 20.36
N TYR A 17 2.20 -11.78 20.02
CA TYR A 17 2.14 -12.32 18.65
C TYR A 17 1.65 -11.25 17.67
N GLU A 18 0.53 -10.59 17.97
CA GLU A 18 -0.04 -9.54 17.11
C GLU A 18 0.95 -8.39 16.87
N LEU A 19 1.64 -7.94 17.92
CA LEU A 19 2.63 -6.87 17.82
C LEU A 19 3.79 -7.29 16.89
N ARG A 20 4.30 -8.51 17.05
CA ARG A 20 5.38 -9.05 16.21
C ARG A 20 4.93 -9.22 14.76
N MET A 21 3.71 -9.69 14.52
CA MET A 21 3.15 -9.81 13.18
C MET A 21 3.01 -8.46 12.50
N LYS A 22 2.54 -7.42 13.21
CA LYS A 22 2.49 -6.04 12.70
C LYS A 22 3.87 -5.51 12.36
N ALA A 23 4.85 -5.69 13.25
CA ALA A 23 6.24 -5.28 13.01
C ALA A 23 6.83 -5.98 11.78
N TYR A 24 6.55 -7.28 11.60
CA TYR A 24 6.95 -8.02 10.40
C TYR A 24 6.29 -7.47 9.14
N GLN A 25 4.99 -7.20 9.16
CA GLN A 25 4.27 -6.62 8.02
C GLN A 25 4.83 -5.25 7.62
N LEU A 26 5.16 -4.38 8.59
CA LEU A 26 5.80 -3.09 8.35
C LEU A 26 7.19 -3.26 7.72
N LYS A 27 8.01 -4.18 8.24
CA LYS A 27 9.31 -4.50 7.63
C LYS A 27 9.16 -4.98 6.18
N GLN A 28 8.14 -5.78 5.90
CA GLN A 28 7.86 -6.24 4.54
C GLN A 28 7.40 -5.09 3.65
N LEU A 29 6.65 -4.12 4.18
CA LEU A 29 6.28 -2.90 3.46
C LEU A 29 7.52 -2.08 3.06
N ASP A 30 8.50 -1.93 3.96
CA ASP A 30 9.76 -1.25 3.64
C ASP A 30 10.50 -1.95 2.50
N ARG A 31 10.54 -3.29 2.52
CA ARG A 31 11.10 -4.07 1.41
C ARG A 31 10.35 -3.84 0.10
N GLN A 32 9.01 -3.77 0.15
CA GLN A 32 8.22 -3.46 -1.03
C GLN A 32 8.55 -2.07 -1.56
N TYR A 33 8.72 -1.07 -0.69
CA TYR A 33 9.13 0.28 -1.09
C TYR A 33 10.44 0.26 -1.89
N GLU A 34 11.47 -0.43 -1.41
CA GLU A 34 12.75 -0.54 -2.12
C GLU A 34 12.61 -1.18 -3.50
N ILE A 35 11.84 -2.27 -3.60
CA ILE A 35 11.57 -2.97 -4.86
C ILE A 35 10.86 -2.03 -5.85
N HIS A 36 9.83 -1.31 -5.39
CA HIS A 36 9.10 -0.37 -6.23
C HIS A 36 10.00 0.79 -6.65
N LEU A 37 10.85 1.30 -5.76
CA LEU A 37 11.80 2.37 -6.07
C LEU A 37 12.78 1.94 -7.16
N GLN A 38 13.30 0.72 -7.09
CA GLN A 38 14.17 0.15 -8.12
C GLN A 38 13.43 -0.02 -9.46
N ALA A 39 12.19 -0.50 -9.44
CA ALA A 39 11.37 -0.65 -10.64
C ALA A 39 11.09 0.72 -11.29
N TRP A 40 10.76 1.73 -10.47
CA TRP A 40 10.55 3.10 -10.90
C TRP A 40 11.82 3.70 -11.52
N ALA A 41 12.97 3.53 -10.89
CA ALA A 41 14.25 3.99 -11.43
C ALA A 41 14.55 3.37 -12.80
N THR A 42 14.27 2.08 -12.98
CA THR A 42 14.42 1.38 -14.26
C THR A 42 13.50 1.96 -15.33
N VAL A 43 12.22 2.18 -15.00
CA VAL A 43 11.25 2.80 -15.91
C VAL A 43 11.69 4.20 -16.32
N MET A 44 12.11 5.02 -15.35
CA MET A 44 12.54 6.40 -15.60
C MET A 44 13.85 6.48 -16.38
N ALA A 45 14.79 5.54 -16.18
CA ALA A 45 16.01 5.47 -16.96
C ALA A 45 15.74 5.14 -18.45
N GLY A 46 14.71 4.32 -18.72
CA GLY A 46 14.29 3.97 -20.08
C GLY A 46 13.42 5.02 -20.78
N GLN A 47 13.06 6.12 -20.09
CA GLN A 47 12.25 7.20 -20.65
C GLN A 47 13.07 8.01 -21.67
N THR A 48 12.97 7.66 -22.95
CA THR A 48 13.38 8.54 -24.05
C THR A 48 12.27 9.53 -24.41
N ARG A 49 12.64 10.62 -25.09
CA ARG A 49 11.84 11.84 -25.37
C ARG A 49 10.43 11.63 -25.95
N LYS A 50 10.04 10.41 -26.34
CA LYS A 50 8.78 10.08 -27.03
C LYS A 50 7.73 9.34 -26.19
N GLY A 51 8.05 8.80 -25.01
CA GLY A 51 7.07 8.07 -24.19
C GLY A 51 6.98 8.64 -22.79
N LYS A 52 5.93 9.42 -22.48
CA LYS A 52 5.71 9.94 -21.12
C LYS A 52 5.32 8.79 -20.18
N PRO A 53 5.78 8.76 -18.92
CA PRO A 53 5.44 7.68 -18.01
C PRO A 53 4.00 7.87 -17.53
N VAL A 54 3.26 6.76 -17.38
CA VAL A 54 1.86 6.78 -16.91
C VAL A 54 1.76 7.43 -15.54
N PHE A 55 2.65 7.05 -14.63
CA PHE A 55 2.84 7.73 -13.36
C PHE A 55 3.94 8.78 -13.54
N ARG A 56 3.70 10.01 -13.08
CA ARG A 56 4.67 11.12 -13.20
C ARG A 56 5.59 11.27 -11.99
N THR A 57 5.22 10.64 -10.88
CA THR A 57 5.93 10.70 -9.60
C THR A 57 5.91 9.32 -8.98
N PHE A 58 6.90 9.05 -8.15
CA PHE A 58 7.00 7.77 -7.46
C PHE A 58 5.79 7.51 -6.57
N ASP A 59 5.31 8.51 -5.81
CA ASP A 59 4.15 8.36 -4.93
C ASP A 59 2.86 7.95 -5.67
N LYS A 60 2.72 8.34 -6.95
CA LYS A 60 1.61 7.89 -7.79
C LYS A 60 1.78 6.45 -8.29
N PHE A 61 3.03 6.00 -8.44
CA PHE A 61 3.36 4.63 -8.80
C PHE A 61 3.22 3.69 -7.59
N PHE A 62 3.68 4.12 -6.41
CA PHE A 62 3.59 3.40 -5.16
C PHE A 62 3.35 4.35 -3.98
N ASP A 63 2.14 4.31 -3.43
CA ASP A 63 1.75 5.12 -2.27
C ASP A 63 2.04 4.36 -0.97
N TYR A 64 3.22 4.60 -0.40
CA TYR A 64 3.66 3.98 0.85
C TYR A 64 2.72 4.28 2.01
N ARG A 65 2.31 5.55 2.15
CA ARG A 65 1.46 5.98 3.28
C ARG A 65 0.12 5.29 3.24
N LYS A 66 -0.49 5.17 2.06
CA LYS A 66 -1.73 4.42 1.89
C LYS A 66 -1.55 2.95 2.22
N ALA A 67 -0.43 2.33 1.82
CA ALA A 67 -0.15 0.94 2.17
C ALA A 67 0.05 0.74 3.69
N GLU A 68 0.75 1.65 4.35
CA GLU A 68 0.94 1.67 5.79
C GLU A 68 -0.40 1.83 6.53
N GLU A 69 -1.24 2.78 6.11
CA GLU A 69 -2.57 2.99 6.69
C GLU A 69 -3.46 1.74 6.59
N ARG A 70 -3.35 0.99 5.48
CA ARG A 70 -4.07 -0.29 5.33
C ARG A 70 -3.58 -1.34 6.33
N LEU A 71 -2.27 -1.45 6.56
CA LEU A 71 -1.70 -2.39 7.53
C LEU A 71 -2.07 -2.02 8.97
N LEU A 72 -2.08 -0.73 9.28
CA LEU A 72 -2.43 -0.24 10.62
C LEU A 72 -3.94 -0.19 10.87
N GLY A 73 -4.78 -0.55 9.90
CA GLY A 73 -6.24 -0.49 10.02
C GLY A 73 -6.77 0.94 10.13
N ARG A 74 -5.97 1.94 9.72
CA ARG A 74 -6.31 3.37 9.79
C ARG A 74 -7.00 3.87 8.53
N GLN A 75 -7.56 2.98 7.71
CA GLN A 75 -8.23 3.37 6.49
C GLN A 75 -9.34 4.36 6.84
N LYS A 76 -9.16 5.61 6.40
CA LYS A 76 -10.28 6.55 6.38
C LYS A 76 -11.28 5.96 5.39
N HIS A 77 -12.47 5.59 5.86
CA HIS A 77 -13.61 5.39 4.98
C HIS A 77 -13.89 6.73 4.30
N THR A 78 -13.26 6.97 3.15
CA THR A 78 -13.70 8.02 2.26
C THR A 78 -15.06 7.57 1.75
N SER A 79 -16.13 8.15 2.30
CA SER A 79 -17.45 8.10 1.67
C SER A 79 -17.26 8.44 0.18
N PRO A 80 -17.94 7.75 -0.75
CA PRO A 80 -17.79 8.06 -2.16
C PRO A 80 -18.06 9.55 -2.34
N ASP A 81 -17.20 10.20 -3.11
CA ASP A 81 -17.24 11.63 -3.36
C ASP A 81 -18.69 12.05 -3.64
N LYS A 82 -19.30 12.85 -2.75
CA LYS A 82 -20.75 13.10 -2.76
C LYS A 82 -21.19 13.60 -4.14
N GLU A 83 -20.33 14.37 -4.80
CA GLU A 83 -20.54 14.89 -6.14
C GLU A 83 -20.62 13.79 -7.22
N LYS A 84 -19.80 12.73 -7.13
CA LYS A 84 -19.87 11.58 -8.04
C LYS A 84 -21.13 10.75 -7.83
N LEU A 85 -21.58 10.61 -6.59
CA LEU A 85 -22.85 9.93 -6.27
C LEU A 85 -24.05 10.73 -6.81
N GLN A 86 -24.06 12.05 -6.60
CA GLN A 86 -25.13 12.92 -7.11
C GLN A 86 -25.20 12.90 -8.63
N ASN A 87 -24.05 12.97 -9.31
CA ASN A 87 -24.00 12.89 -10.77
C ASN A 87 -24.45 11.52 -11.30
N TRP A 88 -24.14 10.42 -10.59
CA TRP A 88 -24.65 9.11 -10.96
C TRP A 88 -26.17 9.02 -10.79
N ILE A 89 -26.73 9.50 -9.66
CA ILE A 89 -28.18 9.51 -9.42
C ILE A 89 -28.92 10.37 -10.46
N ALA A 90 -28.36 11.53 -10.83
CA ALA A 90 -28.95 12.41 -11.84
C ALA A 90 -28.97 11.77 -13.24
N ASN A 91 -27.88 11.09 -13.62
CA ASN A 91 -27.77 10.42 -14.92
C ASN A 91 -28.55 9.09 -15.01
N PHE A 92 -28.86 8.46 -13.87
CA PHE A 92 -29.62 7.20 -13.84
C PHE A 92 -31.14 7.42 -13.88
N ASN A 93 -31.62 8.60 -13.46
CA ASN A 93 -33.04 8.98 -13.44
C ASN A 93 -33.45 9.90 -14.62
N SER A 94 -32.58 10.04 -15.64
CA SER A 94 -32.85 10.79 -16.88
C SER A 94 -33.23 9.86 -18.02
#